data_AF-A0A537BRH5-F1
#
_entry.id   AF-A0A537BRH5-F1
#
_cell.length_a   1.000
_cell.length_b   1.000
_cell.length_c   1.000
_cell.angle_alpha   90.00
_cell.angle_beta   90.00
_cell.angle_gamma   90.00
#
_symmetry.space_group_name_H-M   'P 1'
#
loop_
_entity.id
_entity.type
_entity.pdbx_description
1 polymer ?
#
loop_
_entity_poly.entity_id
_entity_poly.type
_entity_poly.pdbx_seq_one_letter_code
_entity_poly.pdbx_strand_id
1 'polypeptide(L)'
;VSGELHRAPYPEFVPEKTAQTETAFQKRFGQLPGAAEKASAPLGPLRTRIPPHPEYDLLWFIAHYAPELEQWERDIFLAVRAESLYFYPVFACQIMNEGWASYWHARLLREADFLPPPLYLSAIKAHSDVVRPFASGEQTALGVNPYHLGFTLWEHIVEKHGLERAREVMRDEDDFGFIRNWLDRELAEKAGLFVYEARPGGELRVASRDLEAIREAILAPKYNYGAPRVAATELKSDGTLVLAHEHASDGRGLDAARAKKVLEYTRRTWRRAVRLHTVNERGEPVELAA
;
A
#
# COMPACT_ATOMS: atom_id res chain seq x y z
N VAL A 1 11.94 9.27 -7.19
CA VAL A 1 12.11 9.60 -5.75
C VAL A 1 12.38 11.09 -5.51
N SER A 2 13.42 11.73 -6.07
CA SER A 2 13.74 13.16 -5.77
C SER A 2 12.62 14.16 -6.12
N GLY A 3 11.87 13.93 -7.21
CA GLY A 3 10.75 14.81 -7.60
C GLY A 3 9.53 14.76 -6.65
N GLU A 4 9.33 13.65 -5.94
CA GLU A 4 8.23 13.53 -4.96
C GLU A 4 8.59 14.17 -3.62
N LEU A 5 9.87 14.22 -3.27
CA LEU A 5 10.36 14.89 -2.04
C LEU A 5 10.10 16.39 -2.08
N HIS A 6 10.33 17.05 -3.22
CA HIS A 6 10.14 18.49 -3.42
C HIS A 6 8.84 18.80 -4.18
N ARG A 7 7.73 18.28 -3.67
CA ARG A 7 6.41 18.57 -4.22
C ARG A 7 5.93 19.95 -3.78
N ALA A 8 5.70 20.85 -4.74
CA ALA A 8 5.15 22.17 -4.49
C ALA A 8 3.67 22.10 -4.03
N PRO A 9 3.21 23.04 -3.19
CA PRO A 9 1.79 23.18 -2.85
C PRO A 9 0.90 23.26 -4.10
N TYR A 10 -0.36 22.85 -3.95
CA TYR A 10 -1.39 23.11 -4.95
C TYR A 10 -1.44 24.59 -5.31
N PRO A 11 -1.62 24.92 -6.60
CA PRO A 11 -1.75 26.30 -7.04
C PRO A 11 -3.01 26.92 -6.44
N GLU A 12 -2.94 28.19 -6.05
CA GLU A 12 -4.08 28.93 -5.48
C GLU A 12 -5.25 29.05 -6.46
N PHE A 13 -4.93 29.08 -7.76
CA PHE A 13 -5.88 29.20 -8.85
C PHE A 13 -5.61 28.12 -9.89
N VAL A 14 -6.67 27.43 -10.33
CA VAL A 14 -6.58 26.55 -11.49
C VAL A 14 -6.88 27.38 -12.73
N PRO A 15 -6.07 27.30 -13.81
CA PRO A 15 -6.46 27.90 -15.07
C PRO A 15 -7.83 27.35 -15.47
N GLU A 16 -8.70 28.23 -15.95
CA GLU A 16 -10.01 27.83 -16.47
C GLU A 16 -9.78 26.67 -17.43
N LYS A 17 -10.49 25.55 -17.21
CA LYS A 17 -10.38 24.36 -18.05
C LYS A 17 -10.61 24.86 -19.46
N THR A 18 -9.53 24.97 -20.26
CA THR A 18 -9.57 25.66 -21.55
C THR A 18 -10.77 25.07 -22.27
N ALA A 19 -11.75 25.92 -22.60
CA ALA A 19 -13.01 25.48 -23.19
C ALA A 19 -12.67 24.39 -24.20
N GLN A 20 -13.18 23.16 -23.98
CA GLN A 20 -12.88 22.02 -24.82
C GLN A 20 -12.89 22.50 -26.26
N THR A 21 -11.75 22.42 -26.95
CA THR A 21 -11.62 22.97 -28.30
C THR A 21 -12.81 22.47 -29.10
N GLU A 22 -13.68 23.38 -29.54
CA GLU A 22 -14.97 23.00 -30.11
C GLU A 22 -14.75 21.90 -31.14
N THR A 23 -15.37 20.75 -30.90
CA THR A 23 -15.31 19.62 -31.81
C THR A 23 -15.84 20.06 -33.18
N ALA A 24 -15.39 19.41 -34.25
CA ALA A 24 -15.89 19.68 -35.60
C ALA A 24 -17.43 19.57 -35.69
N PHE A 25 -18.03 18.74 -34.82
CA PHE A 25 -19.47 18.64 -34.62
C PHE A 25 -20.07 19.94 -34.03
N GLN A 26 -19.56 20.44 -32.90
CA GLN A 26 -20.05 21.68 -32.28
C GLN A 26 -19.94 22.89 -33.21
N LYS A 27 -18.84 23.02 -33.96
CA LYS A 27 -18.66 24.09 -34.96
C LYS A 27 -19.71 24.06 -36.07
N ARG A 28 -20.11 22.86 -36.51
CA ARG A 28 -21.04 22.66 -37.63
C ARG A 28 -22.49 22.97 -37.26
N PHE A 29 -22.86 22.74 -36.01
CA PHE A 29 -24.24 22.89 -35.54
C PHE A 29 -24.47 24.16 -34.69
N GLY A 30 -23.41 24.84 -34.24
CA GLY A 30 -23.51 26.11 -33.50
C GLY A 30 -24.04 27.31 -34.31
N GLN A 31 -24.07 27.21 -35.64
CA GLN A 31 -24.54 28.28 -36.54
C GLN A 31 -26.03 28.15 -36.93
N LEU A 32 -26.75 27.18 -36.37
CA LEU A 32 -28.16 26.99 -36.70
C LEU A 32 -29.04 28.10 -36.09
N PRO A 33 -29.98 28.67 -36.87
CA PRO A 33 -30.88 29.71 -36.37
C PRO A 33 -31.73 29.18 -35.21
N GLY A 34 -31.62 29.84 -34.05
CA GLY A 34 -32.28 29.45 -32.79
C GLY A 34 -31.33 28.94 -31.70
N ALA A 35 -30.05 28.69 -32.01
CA ALA A 35 -29.02 28.47 -31.01
C ALA A 35 -28.64 29.81 -30.36
N ALA A 36 -29.29 30.16 -29.25
CA ALA A 36 -28.88 31.32 -28.47
C ALA A 36 -27.43 31.10 -27.98
N GLU A 37 -26.53 32.01 -28.34
CA GLU A 37 -25.21 32.07 -27.72
C GLU A 37 -25.39 32.21 -26.21
N LYS A 38 -25.01 31.18 -25.44
CA LYS A 38 -24.74 31.39 -24.02
C LYS A 38 -23.51 32.28 -23.95
N ALA A 39 -23.71 33.56 -23.70
CA ALA A 39 -22.64 34.45 -23.29
C ALA A 39 -21.98 33.88 -22.03
N SER A 40 -20.87 33.16 -22.20
CA SER A 40 -20.00 32.85 -21.07
C SER A 40 -19.25 34.13 -20.76
N ALA A 41 -19.72 34.87 -19.76
CA ALA A 41 -18.87 35.88 -19.14
C ALA A 41 -17.55 35.19 -18.76
N PRO A 42 -16.37 35.80 -19.00
CA PRO A 42 -15.12 35.25 -18.51
C PRO A 42 -15.22 35.20 -16.98
N LEU A 43 -15.47 34.00 -16.45
CA LEU A 43 -15.39 33.74 -15.03
C LEU A 43 -13.91 33.86 -14.70
N GLY A 44 -13.56 34.83 -13.85
CA GLY A 44 -12.19 34.98 -13.38
C GLY A 44 -11.64 33.68 -12.78
N PRO A 45 -10.31 33.57 -12.60
CA PRO A 45 -9.68 32.35 -12.13
C PRO A 45 -10.39 31.79 -10.89
N LEU A 46 -10.86 30.55 -10.98
CA LEU A 46 -11.54 29.87 -9.89
C LEU A 46 -10.52 29.50 -8.82
N ARG A 47 -10.82 29.83 -7.55
CA ARG A 47 -10.02 29.37 -6.42
C ARG A 47 -10.01 27.84 -6.38
N THR A 48 -8.82 27.27 -6.27
CA THR A 48 -8.64 25.83 -6.18
C THR A 48 -9.26 25.32 -4.88
N ARG A 49 -10.10 24.28 -4.96
CA ARG A 49 -10.51 23.54 -3.77
C ARG A 49 -9.31 22.80 -3.21
N ILE A 50 -9.15 22.80 -1.88
CA ILE A 50 -8.03 22.13 -1.22
C ILE A 50 -8.55 20.90 -0.46
N PRO A 51 -8.02 19.70 -0.74
CA PRO A 51 -7.22 19.36 -1.91
C PRO A 51 -8.10 19.28 -3.19
N PRO A 52 -7.53 19.44 -4.40
CA PRO A 52 -8.27 19.38 -5.67
C PRO A 52 -8.75 17.97 -6.03
N HIS A 53 -8.12 16.95 -5.45
CA HIS A 53 -8.45 15.54 -5.50
C HIS A 53 -8.09 14.92 -4.14
N PRO A 54 -8.57 13.72 -3.78
CA PRO A 54 -8.13 13.05 -2.57
C PRO A 54 -6.59 13.00 -2.48
N GLU A 55 -6.06 13.41 -1.33
CA GLU A 55 -4.62 13.49 -1.07
C GLU A 55 -4.21 12.42 -0.05
N TYR A 56 -3.43 11.44 -0.50
CA TYR A 56 -2.97 10.32 0.33
C TYR A 56 -1.68 10.63 1.08
N ASP A 57 -0.91 11.63 0.63
CA ASP A 57 0.30 12.08 1.32
C ASP A 57 -0.06 13.00 2.49
N LEU A 58 -0.58 12.41 3.56
CA LEU A 58 -1.07 13.13 4.72
C LEU A 58 0.04 13.91 5.44
N LEU A 59 1.28 13.40 5.44
CA LEU A 59 2.41 14.10 6.06
C LEU A 59 2.74 15.37 5.28
N TRP A 60 2.80 15.30 3.96
CA TRP A 60 2.97 16.48 3.11
C TRP A 60 1.81 17.45 3.24
N PHE A 61 0.56 16.94 3.24
CA PHE A 61 -0.63 17.76 3.33
C PHE A 61 -0.68 18.54 4.66
N ILE A 62 -0.43 17.88 5.77
CA ILE A 62 -0.38 18.53 7.10
C ILE A 62 0.74 19.57 7.14
N ALA A 63 1.94 19.24 6.64
CA ALA A 63 3.08 20.17 6.64
C ALA A 63 2.81 21.46 5.85
N HIS A 64 1.98 21.43 4.81
CA HIS A 64 1.72 22.59 3.96
C HIS A 64 0.40 23.32 4.30
N TYR A 65 -0.64 22.59 4.68
CA TYR A 65 -1.99 23.14 4.81
C TYR A 65 -2.50 23.26 6.24
N ALA A 66 -1.78 22.75 7.25
CA ALA A 66 -2.17 22.96 8.63
C ALA A 66 -2.13 24.48 8.96
N PRO A 67 -3.22 25.03 9.50
CA PRO A 67 -3.37 26.49 9.62
C PRO A 67 -2.45 27.11 10.68
N GLU A 68 -2.06 26.31 11.68
CA GLU A 68 -1.43 26.82 12.91
C GLU A 68 -0.08 26.16 13.20
N LEU A 69 0.50 25.41 12.27
CA LEU A 69 1.85 24.84 12.45
C LEU A 69 2.95 25.87 12.23
N GLU A 70 3.90 25.91 13.16
CA GLU A 70 5.14 26.67 13.06
C GLU A 70 6.11 26.03 12.06
N GLN A 71 7.10 26.79 11.59
CA GLN A 71 8.03 26.32 10.55
C GLN A 71 8.77 25.05 10.95
N TRP A 72 9.31 24.98 12.17
CA TRP A 72 10.06 23.81 12.64
C TRP A 72 9.16 22.56 12.77
N GLU A 73 7.88 22.72 13.08
CA GLU A 73 6.93 21.59 13.12
C GLU A 73 6.71 21.03 11.71
N ARG A 74 6.59 21.91 10.71
CA ARG A 74 6.46 21.51 9.30
C ARG A 74 7.71 20.75 8.83
N ASP A 75 8.89 21.22 9.22
CA ASP A 75 10.16 20.57 8.88
C ASP A 75 10.23 19.14 9.44
N ILE A 76 9.71 18.90 10.65
CA ILE A 76 9.62 17.55 11.23
C ILE A 76 8.73 16.63 10.37
N PHE A 77 7.53 17.10 9.97
CA PHE A 77 6.66 16.31 9.10
C PHE A 77 7.32 15.96 7.76
N LEU A 78 8.05 16.91 7.16
CA LEU A 78 8.76 16.70 5.91
C LEU A 78 9.96 15.75 6.07
N ALA A 79 10.66 15.80 7.20
CA ALA A 79 11.73 14.85 7.52
C ALA A 79 11.19 13.42 7.70
N VAL A 80 10.11 13.25 8.47
CA VAL A 80 9.45 11.94 8.66
C VAL A 80 8.92 11.41 7.32
N ARG A 81 8.36 12.28 6.48
CA ARG A 81 7.92 11.92 5.14
C ARG A 81 9.07 11.42 4.28
N ALA A 82 10.22 12.11 4.29
CA ALA A 82 11.39 11.70 3.53
C ALA A 82 11.89 10.32 3.95
N GLU A 83 11.95 10.08 5.27
CA GLU A 83 12.32 8.77 5.82
C GLU A 83 11.31 7.67 5.44
N SER A 84 10.00 7.98 5.49
CA SER A 84 8.96 7.04 5.06
C SER A 84 9.11 6.63 3.59
N LEU A 85 9.48 7.56 2.70
CA LEU A 85 9.72 7.26 1.29
C LEU A 85 10.98 6.41 1.08
N TYR A 86 11.98 6.53 1.95
CA TYR A 86 13.16 5.65 1.93
C TYR A 86 12.81 4.19 2.27
N PHE A 87 11.92 3.97 3.24
CA PHE A 87 11.49 2.62 3.62
C PHE A 87 10.42 2.01 2.70
N TYR A 88 9.79 2.80 1.84
CA TYR A 88 8.73 2.33 0.94
C TYR A 88 9.13 1.09 0.12
N PRO A 89 10.31 1.03 -0.54
CA PRO A 89 10.75 -0.17 -1.25
C PRO A 89 10.97 -1.39 -0.33
N VAL A 90 11.37 -1.17 0.93
CA VAL A 90 11.58 -2.26 1.90
C VAL A 90 10.25 -2.96 2.20
N PHE A 91 9.17 -2.19 2.34
CA PHE A 91 7.83 -2.75 2.54
C PHE A 91 7.27 -3.42 1.28
N ALA A 92 7.59 -2.87 0.10
CA ALA A 92 7.14 -3.41 -1.18
C ALA A 92 7.80 -4.76 -1.55
N CYS A 93 9.01 -5.00 -1.08
CA CYS A 93 9.83 -6.18 -1.45
C CYS A 93 10.12 -7.11 -0.27
N GLN A 94 9.29 -7.12 0.78
CA GLN A 94 9.60 -7.87 2.01
C GLN A 94 9.79 -9.37 1.77
N ILE A 95 8.86 -10.04 1.07
CA ILE A 95 8.95 -11.48 0.78
C ILE A 95 10.19 -11.76 -0.07
N MET A 96 10.42 -10.95 -1.10
CA MET A 96 11.59 -11.07 -1.96
C MET A 96 12.89 -10.93 -1.18
N ASN A 97 13.01 -9.89 -0.36
CA ASN A 97 14.21 -9.56 0.40
C ASN A 97 14.54 -10.62 1.45
N GLU A 98 13.55 -10.99 2.26
CA GLU A 98 13.71 -12.02 3.29
C GLU A 98 13.99 -13.40 2.67
N GLY A 99 13.33 -13.70 1.55
CA GLY A 99 13.61 -14.88 0.76
C GLY A 99 15.02 -14.91 0.17
N TRP A 100 15.50 -13.80 -0.40
CA TRP A 100 16.81 -13.72 -1.03
C TRP A 100 17.92 -13.87 -0.01
N ALA A 101 17.78 -13.21 1.15
CA ALA A 101 18.67 -13.40 2.29
C ALA A 101 18.69 -14.87 2.74
N SER A 102 17.52 -15.51 2.83
CA SER A 102 17.39 -16.91 3.21
C SER A 102 18.04 -17.85 2.20
N TYR A 103 17.85 -17.59 0.89
CA TYR A 103 18.47 -18.34 -0.19
C TYR A 103 19.99 -18.32 -0.09
N TRP A 104 20.58 -17.13 0.05
CA TRP A 104 22.04 -17.02 0.19
C TRP A 104 22.54 -17.59 1.50
N HIS A 105 21.82 -17.41 2.61
CA HIS A 105 22.18 -18.00 3.88
C HIS A 105 22.23 -19.53 3.78
N ALA A 106 21.22 -20.16 3.19
CA ALA A 106 21.20 -21.61 2.97
C ALA A 106 22.34 -22.07 2.05
N ARG A 107 22.55 -21.36 0.94
CA ARG A 107 23.59 -21.70 -0.04
C ARG A 107 25.00 -21.60 0.55
N LEU A 108 25.30 -20.49 1.20
CA LEU A 108 26.60 -20.28 1.86
C LEU A 108 26.83 -21.31 2.96
N LEU A 109 25.80 -21.65 3.74
CA LEU A 109 25.90 -22.71 4.74
C LEU A 109 26.21 -24.06 4.09
N ARG A 110 25.53 -24.46 3.01
CA ARG A 110 25.80 -25.74 2.30
C ARG A 110 27.26 -25.86 1.85
N GLU A 111 27.90 -24.74 1.54
CA GLU A 111 29.31 -24.66 1.09
C GLU A 111 30.29 -24.38 2.25
N ALA A 112 29.83 -24.27 3.50
CA ALA A 112 30.64 -23.89 4.66
C ALA A 112 31.39 -25.07 5.30
N ASP A 113 32.18 -25.79 4.51
CA ASP A 113 33.01 -26.92 4.95
C ASP A 113 34.09 -26.54 5.98
N PHE A 114 34.43 -25.25 6.05
CA PHE A 114 35.38 -24.67 6.99
C PHE A 114 34.84 -24.51 8.42
N LEU A 115 33.54 -24.67 8.66
CA LEU A 115 32.95 -24.51 9.98
C LEU A 115 33.13 -25.77 10.85
N PRO A 116 33.49 -25.64 12.14
CA PRO A 116 33.47 -26.75 13.08
C PRO A 116 32.07 -27.40 13.16
N PRO A 117 31.95 -28.75 13.22
CA PRO A 117 30.65 -29.43 13.18
C PRO A 117 29.60 -28.93 14.20
N PRO A 118 29.94 -28.61 15.46
CA PRO A 118 28.97 -28.07 16.42
C PRO A 118 28.42 -26.70 16.02
N LEU A 119 29.26 -25.85 15.41
CA LEU A 119 28.87 -24.52 14.96
C LEU A 119 28.01 -24.61 13.69
N TYR A 120 28.39 -25.48 12.75
CA TYR A 120 27.59 -25.76 11.56
C TYR A 120 26.18 -26.23 11.92
N LEU A 121 26.05 -27.18 12.85
CA LEU A 121 24.75 -27.67 13.31
C LEU A 121 23.90 -26.56 13.93
N SER A 122 24.52 -25.69 14.73
CA SER A 122 23.85 -24.55 15.37
C SER A 122 23.38 -23.52 14.34
N ALA A 123 24.19 -23.25 13.31
CA ALA A 123 23.85 -22.32 12.22
C ALA A 123 22.70 -22.86 11.37
N ILE A 124 22.71 -24.15 11.01
CA ILE A 124 21.59 -24.79 10.30
C ILE A 124 20.31 -24.76 11.12
N LYS A 125 20.41 -25.04 12.42
CA LYS A 125 19.24 -24.97 13.30
C LYS A 125 18.64 -23.56 13.31
N ALA A 126 19.48 -22.53 13.47
CA ALA A 126 19.04 -21.14 13.43
C ALA A 126 18.39 -20.77 12.09
N HIS A 127 18.97 -21.20 10.97
CA HIS A 127 18.37 -21.04 9.64
C HIS A 127 16.99 -21.71 9.57
N SER A 128 16.88 -22.97 10.00
CA SER A 128 15.62 -23.71 10.00
C SER A 128 14.56 -23.07 10.88
N ASP A 129 14.93 -22.51 12.04
CA ASP A 129 14.00 -21.86 12.95
C ASP A 129 13.37 -20.58 12.35
N VAL A 130 14.12 -19.89 11.47
CA VAL A 130 13.65 -18.70 10.74
C VAL A 130 12.81 -19.06 9.52
N VAL A 131 13.25 -20.06 8.74
CA VAL A 131 12.66 -20.40 7.43
C VAL A 131 11.53 -21.42 7.54
N ARG A 132 11.31 -22.04 8.71
CA ARG A 132 10.20 -22.99 8.89
C ARG A 132 8.86 -22.34 8.52
N PRO A 133 7.95 -23.07 7.85
CA PRO A 133 6.58 -22.60 7.68
C PRO A 133 5.95 -22.40 9.06
N PHE A 134 4.99 -21.48 9.16
CA PHE A 134 4.25 -21.32 10.42
C PHE A 134 3.55 -22.64 10.77
N ALA A 135 3.99 -23.27 11.86
CA ALA A 135 3.35 -24.45 12.41
C ALA A 135 2.43 -24.04 13.56
N SER A 136 1.15 -24.43 13.46
CA SER A 136 0.14 -24.54 14.53
C SER A 136 -0.52 -23.27 15.10
N GLY A 137 -1.86 -23.26 15.03
CA GLY A 137 -2.78 -22.35 15.72
C GLY A 137 -4.09 -22.20 14.94
N GLU A 138 -5.25 -22.35 15.59
CA GLU A 138 -6.61 -22.34 15.00
C GLU A 138 -7.01 -21.04 14.25
N GLN A 139 -6.10 -20.07 14.15
CA GLN A 139 -6.28 -18.82 13.39
C GLN A 139 -5.19 -18.59 12.31
N THR A 140 -4.25 -19.52 12.14
CA THR A 140 -3.13 -19.45 11.19
C THR A 140 -3.54 -19.94 9.79
N ALA A 141 -4.74 -19.58 9.35
CA ALA A 141 -5.27 -20.02 8.05
C ALA A 141 -4.66 -19.26 6.85
N LEU A 142 -3.91 -18.18 7.10
CA LEU A 142 -3.41 -17.24 6.07
C LEU A 142 -2.03 -16.62 6.40
N GLY A 143 -1.42 -16.92 7.55
CA GLY A 143 -0.09 -16.41 7.86
C GLY A 143 0.93 -17.18 7.02
N VAL A 144 1.45 -16.59 5.95
CA VAL A 144 2.59 -17.16 5.21
C VAL A 144 3.87 -16.56 5.76
N ASN A 145 4.85 -17.41 6.11
CA ASN A 145 6.15 -16.94 6.55
C ASN A 145 6.88 -16.34 5.34
N PRO A 146 7.13 -15.02 5.29
CA PRO A 146 7.81 -14.37 4.17
C PRO A 146 9.20 -14.98 3.89
N TYR A 147 9.96 -15.35 4.93
CA TYR A 147 11.23 -16.07 4.78
C TYR A 147 11.05 -17.41 4.07
N HIS A 148 10.05 -18.20 4.49
CA HIS A 148 9.77 -19.51 3.91
C HIS A 148 9.34 -19.44 2.45
N LEU A 149 8.34 -18.60 2.16
CA LEU A 149 7.77 -18.47 0.82
C LEU A 149 8.80 -17.88 -0.14
N GLY A 150 9.46 -16.79 0.26
CA GLY A 150 10.48 -16.16 -0.55
C GLY A 150 11.66 -17.08 -0.82
N PHE A 151 12.13 -17.83 0.19
CA PHE A 151 13.20 -18.81 0.02
C PHE A 151 12.82 -19.89 -1.00
N THR A 152 11.62 -20.46 -0.86
CA THR A 152 11.11 -21.52 -1.73
C THR A 152 10.95 -21.05 -3.17
N LEU A 153 10.49 -19.81 -3.38
CA LEU A 153 10.42 -19.18 -4.70
C LEU A 153 11.80 -18.98 -5.31
N TRP A 154 12.78 -18.46 -4.55
CA TRP A 154 14.13 -18.26 -5.08
C TRP A 154 14.84 -19.57 -5.42
N GLU A 155 14.70 -20.62 -4.60
CA GLU A 155 15.22 -21.95 -4.95
C GLU A 155 14.62 -22.44 -6.27
N HIS A 156 13.31 -22.33 -6.43
CA HIS A 156 12.59 -22.74 -7.64
C HIS A 156 13.00 -21.95 -8.89
N ILE A 157 13.11 -20.62 -8.78
CA ILE A 157 13.53 -19.75 -9.89
C ILE A 157 14.97 -20.07 -10.30
N VAL A 158 15.89 -20.21 -9.34
CA VAL A 158 17.29 -20.50 -9.66
C VAL A 158 17.44 -21.91 -10.23
N GLU A 159 16.70 -22.89 -9.73
CA GLU A 159 16.72 -24.27 -10.26
C GLU A 159 16.22 -24.32 -11.71
N LYS A 160 15.13 -23.62 -12.04
CA LYS A 160 14.53 -23.64 -13.39
C LYS A 160 15.20 -22.70 -14.39
N HIS A 161 15.67 -21.54 -13.96
CA HIS A 161 16.09 -20.45 -14.85
C HIS A 161 17.53 -19.96 -14.62
N GLY A 162 18.20 -20.44 -13.58
CA GLY A 162 19.56 -20.04 -13.24
C GLY A 162 19.64 -18.71 -12.47
N LEU A 163 20.84 -18.45 -11.94
CA LEU A 163 21.10 -17.32 -11.04
C LEU A 163 21.03 -15.96 -11.75
N GLU A 164 21.43 -15.88 -13.02
CA GLU A 164 21.38 -14.62 -13.79
C GLU A 164 19.94 -14.14 -13.95
N ARG A 165 19.01 -15.05 -14.28
CA ARG A 165 17.59 -14.69 -14.35
C ARG A 165 17.04 -14.28 -12.99
N ALA A 166 17.43 -14.97 -11.91
CA ALA A 166 17.02 -14.58 -10.57
C ALA A 166 17.50 -13.15 -10.19
N ARG A 167 18.68 -12.73 -10.63
CA ARG A 167 19.19 -11.37 -10.43
C ARG A 167 18.38 -10.31 -11.19
N GLU A 168 17.92 -10.62 -12.40
CA GLU A 168 17.01 -9.74 -13.14
C GLU A 168 15.69 -9.56 -12.40
N VAL A 169 15.09 -10.67 -11.93
CA VAL A 169 13.87 -10.64 -11.12
C VAL A 169 14.05 -9.80 -9.86
N MET A 170 15.17 -9.98 -9.15
CA MET A 170 15.49 -9.22 -7.93
C MET A 170 15.64 -7.71 -8.18
N ARG A 171 16.05 -7.32 -9.39
CA ARG A 171 16.19 -5.91 -9.78
C ARG A 171 14.86 -5.29 -10.21
N ASP A 172 14.02 -6.06 -10.91
CA ASP A 172 12.91 -5.52 -11.69
C ASP A 172 11.53 -5.69 -11.02
N GLU A 173 11.39 -6.60 -10.05
CA GLU A 173 10.10 -6.96 -9.44
C GLU A 173 9.96 -6.46 -7.99
N ASP A 174 8.71 -6.31 -7.54
CA ASP A 174 8.32 -6.17 -6.13
C ASP A 174 7.60 -7.45 -5.64
N ASP A 175 7.13 -7.49 -4.38
CA ASP A 175 6.41 -8.68 -3.87
C ASP A 175 5.19 -9.03 -4.74
N PHE A 176 4.51 -8.05 -5.34
CA PHE A 176 3.33 -8.30 -6.17
C PHE A 176 3.71 -8.98 -7.49
N GLY A 177 4.69 -8.42 -8.19
CA GLY A 177 5.24 -9.00 -9.42
C GLY A 177 5.87 -10.36 -9.17
N PHE A 178 6.65 -10.48 -8.09
CA PHE A 178 7.30 -11.72 -7.68
C PHE A 178 6.30 -12.86 -7.47
N ILE A 179 5.23 -12.64 -6.71
CA ILE A 179 4.21 -13.66 -6.46
C ILE A 179 3.38 -13.94 -7.72
N ARG A 180 2.90 -12.91 -8.45
CA ARG A 180 2.05 -13.12 -9.62
C ARG A 180 2.77 -13.80 -10.77
N ASN A 181 4.04 -13.46 -10.99
CA ASN A 181 4.80 -13.96 -12.13
C ASN A 181 5.54 -15.27 -11.83
N TRP A 182 5.96 -15.51 -10.59
CA TRP A 182 6.88 -16.61 -10.26
C TRP A 182 6.33 -17.68 -9.32
N LEU A 183 5.19 -17.45 -8.66
CA LEU A 183 4.46 -18.53 -7.99
C LEU A 183 3.66 -19.32 -9.02
N ASP A 184 4.22 -20.43 -9.50
CA ASP A 184 3.53 -21.36 -10.41
C ASP A 184 2.76 -22.46 -9.66
N ARG A 185 1.94 -23.21 -10.40
CA ARG A 185 1.11 -24.30 -9.83
C ARG A 185 1.96 -25.40 -9.20
N GLU A 186 3.06 -25.76 -9.83
CA GLU A 186 3.95 -26.82 -9.35
C GLU A 186 4.53 -26.46 -7.98
N LEU A 187 5.00 -25.22 -7.83
CA LEU A 187 5.54 -24.73 -6.57
C LEU A 187 4.44 -24.62 -5.50
N ALA A 188 3.27 -24.11 -5.85
CA ALA A 188 2.14 -24.01 -4.92
C ALA A 188 1.73 -25.38 -4.37
N GLU A 189 1.69 -26.41 -5.24
CA GLU A 189 1.38 -27.78 -4.84
C GLU A 189 2.50 -28.40 -3.99
N LYS A 190 3.77 -28.21 -4.38
CA LYS A 190 4.94 -28.70 -3.63
C LYS A 190 5.04 -28.07 -2.23
N ALA A 191 4.74 -26.78 -2.11
CA ALA A 191 4.74 -26.05 -0.85
C ALA A 191 3.46 -26.26 -0.02
N GLY A 192 2.45 -26.97 -0.55
CA GLY A 192 1.18 -27.22 0.13
C GLY A 192 0.37 -25.95 0.38
N LEU A 193 0.46 -24.96 -0.52
CA LEU A 193 -0.28 -23.71 -0.41
C LEU A 193 -1.74 -23.93 -0.82
N PHE A 194 -2.65 -23.64 0.11
CA PHE A 194 -4.09 -23.75 -0.10
C PHE A 194 -4.80 -22.57 0.57
N VAL A 195 -5.92 -22.12 -0.02
CA VAL A 195 -6.80 -21.15 0.64
C VAL A 195 -7.70 -21.90 1.60
N TYR A 196 -7.80 -21.44 2.86
CA TYR A 196 -8.67 -22.03 3.87
C TYR A 196 -9.84 -21.09 4.21
N GLU A 197 -11.01 -21.66 4.43
CA GLU A 197 -12.16 -20.97 5.02
C GLU A 197 -12.35 -21.47 6.45
N ALA A 198 -12.44 -20.54 7.41
CA ALA A 198 -12.82 -20.83 8.77
C ALA A 198 -14.34 -20.79 8.90
N ARG A 199 -14.95 -21.89 9.36
CA ARG A 199 -16.38 -21.91 9.69
C ARG A 199 -16.64 -21.36 11.09
N PRO A 200 -17.87 -20.88 11.37
CA PRO A 200 -18.30 -20.60 12.73
C PRO A 200 -18.21 -21.90 13.56
N GLY A 201 -17.18 -22.01 14.41
CA GLY A 201 -16.85 -23.25 15.14
C GLY A 201 -15.39 -23.68 15.08
N GLY A 202 -14.55 -23.02 14.27
CA GLY A 202 -13.09 -23.26 14.25
C GLY A 202 -12.62 -24.37 13.30
N GLU A 203 -13.54 -25.06 12.62
CA GLU A 203 -13.17 -26.00 11.56
C GLU A 203 -12.63 -25.24 10.32
N LEU A 204 -11.38 -25.53 9.96
CA LEU A 204 -10.73 -25.06 8.74
C LEU A 204 -10.98 -26.04 7.61
N ARG A 205 -11.54 -25.56 6.50
CA ARG A 205 -11.68 -26.35 5.27
C ARG A 205 -10.86 -25.71 4.16
N VAL A 206 -10.22 -26.53 3.33
CA VAL A 206 -9.61 -26.05 2.07
C VAL A 206 -10.74 -25.50 1.19
N ALA A 207 -10.72 -24.17 1.01
CA ALA A 207 -11.68 -23.40 0.24
C ALA A 207 -11.32 -23.39 -1.25
N SER A 208 -10.03 -23.25 -1.58
CA SER A 208 -9.59 -23.22 -2.97
C SER A 208 -8.17 -23.75 -3.16
N ARG A 209 -7.96 -24.42 -4.30
CA ARG A 209 -6.65 -24.78 -4.87
C ARG A 209 -6.35 -24.01 -6.16
N ASP A 210 -7.16 -22.99 -6.43
CA ASP A 210 -6.95 -22.12 -7.56
C ASP A 210 -5.73 -21.23 -7.31
N LEU A 211 -4.87 -21.12 -8.32
CA LEU A 211 -3.59 -20.42 -8.19
C LEU A 211 -3.80 -18.91 -8.00
N GLU A 212 -4.79 -18.33 -8.66
CA GLU A 212 -5.08 -16.91 -8.54
C GLU A 212 -5.64 -16.59 -7.16
N ALA A 213 -6.55 -17.43 -6.65
CA ALA A 213 -7.04 -17.32 -5.28
C ALA A 213 -5.90 -17.42 -4.23
N ILE A 214 -4.91 -18.29 -4.44
CA ILE A 214 -3.74 -18.41 -3.55
C ILE A 214 -2.88 -17.14 -3.60
N ARG A 215 -2.59 -16.63 -4.80
CA ARG A 215 -1.80 -15.40 -4.97
C ARG A 215 -2.48 -14.21 -4.32
N GLU A 216 -3.78 -14.04 -4.53
CA GLU A 216 -4.57 -12.97 -3.92
C GLU A 216 -4.65 -13.11 -2.40
N ALA A 217 -4.78 -14.32 -1.86
CA ALA A 217 -4.74 -14.55 -0.42
C ALA A 217 -3.40 -14.15 0.22
N ILE A 218 -2.28 -14.32 -0.49
CA ILE A 218 -0.93 -13.90 -0.06
C ILE A 218 -0.78 -12.37 -0.15
N LEU A 219 -1.28 -11.76 -1.23
CA LEU A 219 -1.03 -10.35 -1.56
C LEU A 219 -2.03 -9.38 -0.91
N ALA A 220 -3.28 -9.79 -0.69
CA ALA A 220 -4.32 -8.90 -0.17
C ALA A 220 -3.96 -8.25 1.18
N PRO A 221 -3.37 -8.97 2.17
CA PRO A 221 -2.91 -8.34 3.41
C PRO A 221 -1.81 -7.29 3.20
N LYS A 222 -1.07 -7.35 2.09
CA LYS A 222 0.01 -6.43 1.72
C LYS A 222 -0.47 -5.23 0.91
N TYR A 223 -1.75 -5.16 0.55
CA TYR A 223 -2.31 -3.98 -0.10
C TYR A 223 -2.09 -2.74 0.77
N ASN A 224 -1.53 -1.69 0.16
CA ASN A 224 -1.10 -0.48 0.84
C ASN A 224 -0.23 -0.76 2.08
N TYR A 225 0.68 -1.73 1.99
CA TYR A 225 1.60 -2.15 3.07
C TYR A 225 0.89 -2.69 4.32
N GLY A 226 -0.34 -3.17 4.16
CA GLY A 226 -1.18 -3.61 5.28
C GLY A 226 -1.73 -2.46 6.12
N ALA A 227 -1.51 -1.20 5.70
CA ALA A 227 -2.07 -0.03 6.33
C ALA A 227 -3.38 0.39 5.65
N PRO A 228 -4.36 0.93 6.40
CA PRO A 228 -5.55 1.52 5.82
C PRO A 228 -5.22 2.69 4.89
N ARG A 229 -5.91 2.77 3.76
CA ARG A 229 -5.66 3.81 2.76
C ARG A 229 -6.56 5.03 3.01
N VAL A 230 -6.01 6.04 3.68
CA VAL A 230 -6.74 7.26 4.08
C VAL A 230 -6.25 8.46 3.29
N ALA A 231 -7.18 9.29 2.82
CA ALA A 231 -6.89 10.53 2.11
C ALA A 231 -7.52 11.74 2.80
N ALA A 232 -6.86 12.89 2.72
CA ALA A 232 -7.52 14.18 2.92
C ALA A 232 -8.42 14.47 1.71
N THR A 233 -9.70 14.75 1.95
CA THR A 233 -10.68 14.97 0.88
C THR A 233 -11.20 16.39 0.84
N GLU A 234 -11.20 17.09 1.98
CA GLU A 234 -11.68 18.46 2.06
C GLU A 234 -11.01 19.21 3.22
N LEU A 235 -10.58 20.44 2.94
CA LEU A 235 -10.25 21.45 3.93
C LEU A 235 -11.40 22.48 3.98
N LYS A 236 -12.14 22.51 5.08
CA LYS A 236 -13.26 23.44 5.25
C LYS A 236 -12.77 24.86 5.53
N SER A 237 -13.64 25.84 5.30
CA SER A 237 -13.35 27.26 5.54
C SER A 237 -13.06 27.62 7.00
N ASP A 238 -13.53 26.80 7.95
CA ASP A 238 -13.25 26.96 9.39
C ASP A 238 -11.93 26.29 9.83
N GLY A 239 -11.19 25.69 8.89
CA GLY A 239 -9.97 24.93 9.11
C GLY A 239 -10.20 23.47 9.48
N THR A 240 -11.43 22.96 9.45
CA THR A 240 -11.69 21.52 9.68
C THR A 240 -11.08 20.67 8.57
N LEU A 241 -10.30 19.65 8.96
CA LEU A 241 -9.77 18.63 8.05
C LEU A 241 -10.75 17.47 7.93
N VAL A 242 -11.15 17.14 6.70
CA VAL A 242 -11.96 15.96 6.40
C VAL A 242 -11.09 14.91 5.72
N LEU A 243 -11.09 13.72 6.32
CA LEU A 243 -10.43 12.53 5.85
C LEU A 243 -11.46 11.51 5.38
N ALA A 244 -11.10 10.71 4.38
CA ALA A 244 -11.89 9.55 3.95
C ALA A 244 -11.02 8.31 3.85
N HIS A 245 -11.52 7.20 4.39
CA HIS A 245 -10.91 5.89 4.26
C HIS A 245 -11.46 5.17 3.03
N GLU A 246 -10.56 4.76 2.13
CA GLU A 246 -10.88 4.02 0.91
C GLU A 246 -11.02 2.51 1.16
N HIS A 247 -11.96 2.15 2.04
CA HIS A 247 -12.23 0.75 2.42
C HIS A 247 -12.61 -0.15 1.24
N ALA A 248 -13.09 0.42 0.13
CA ALA A 248 -13.42 -0.36 -1.07
C ALA A 248 -12.18 -0.97 -1.74
N SER A 249 -10.98 -0.42 -1.47
CA SER A 249 -9.73 -0.89 -2.08
C SER A 249 -9.18 -2.17 -1.44
N ASP A 250 -9.40 -2.37 -0.13
CA ASP A 250 -8.89 -3.53 0.61
C ASP A 250 -9.99 -4.34 1.31
N GLY A 251 -11.24 -3.88 1.29
CA GLY A 251 -12.39 -4.54 1.90
C GLY A 251 -12.38 -4.53 3.43
N ARG A 252 -11.48 -3.76 4.07
CA ARG A 252 -11.28 -3.79 5.52
C ARG A 252 -11.90 -2.60 6.21
N GLY A 253 -12.54 -2.86 7.34
CA GLY A 253 -12.99 -1.82 8.26
C GLY A 253 -11.90 -1.34 9.20
N LEU A 254 -12.17 -0.22 9.89
CA LEU A 254 -11.32 0.27 10.97
C LEU A 254 -11.88 -0.11 12.34
N ASP A 255 -10.98 -0.44 13.28
CA ASP A 255 -11.28 -0.39 14.70
C ASP A 255 -11.58 1.07 15.08
N ALA A 256 -12.84 1.34 15.41
CA ALA A 256 -13.32 2.70 15.68
C ALA A 256 -12.66 3.33 16.92
N ALA A 257 -12.33 2.53 17.94
CA ALA A 257 -11.69 3.04 19.16
C ALA A 257 -10.25 3.45 18.89
N ARG A 258 -9.50 2.60 18.17
CA ARG A 258 -8.13 2.89 17.74
C ARG A 258 -8.07 4.06 16.76
N ALA A 259 -8.96 4.08 15.76
CA ALA A 259 -9.05 5.16 14.79
C ALA A 259 -9.37 6.50 15.46
N LYS A 260 -10.31 6.52 16.41
CA LYS A 260 -10.61 7.72 17.20
C LYS A 260 -9.38 8.22 17.96
N LYS A 261 -8.58 7.32 18.55
CA LYS A 261 -7.35 7.68 19.24
C LYS A 261 -6.32 8.31 18.29
N VAL A 262 -6.17 7.77 17.08
CA VAL A 262 -5.30 8.35 16.05
C VAL A 262 -5.78 9.76 15.68
N LEU A 263 -7.08 9.97 15.48
CA LEU A 263 -7.64 11.29 15.18
C LEU A 263 -7.40 12.30 16.30
N GLU A 264 -7.45 11.89 17.57
CA GLU A 264 -7.08 12.77 18.69
C GLU A 264 -5.63 13.25 18.59
N TYR A 265 -4.70 12.39 18.16
CA TYR A 265 -3.30 12.78 17.94
C TYR A 265 -3.16 13.67 16.69
N THR A 266 -3.83 13.34 15.58
CA THR A 266 -3.86 14.18 14.37
C THR A 266 -4.42 15.56 14.67
N ARG A 267 -5.46 15.67 15.50
CA ARG A 267 -6.00 16.95 15.93
C ARG A 267 -4.98 17.77 16.73
N ARG A 268 -4.14 17.15 17.56
CA ARG A 268 -3.13 17.91 18.35
C ARG A 268 -2.14 18.64 17.46
N THR A 269 -1.78 18.05 16.32
CA THR A 269 -0.90 18.69 15.33
C THR A 269 -1.68 19.62 14.41
N TRP A 270 -2.89 19.23 13.99
CA TRP A 270 -3.73 20.03 13.10
C TRP A 270 -4.33 21.29 13.77
N ARG A 271 -4.52 21.26 15.11
CA ARG A 271 -5.05 22.32 15.98
C ARG A 271 -6.49 22.79 15.67
N ARG A 272 -7.15 22.18 14.68
CA ARG A 272 -8.58 22.33 14.35
C ARG A 272 -9.31 20.99 14.39
N ALA A 273 -10.62 21.00 14.19
CA ALA A 273 -11.41 19.78 14.13
C ALA A 273 -10.92 18.86 13.00
N VAL A 274 -10.94 17.55 13.25
CA VAL A 274 -10.62 16.53 12.25
C VAL A 274 -11.77 15.54 12.18
N ARG A 275 -12.26 15.25 10.97
CA ARG A 275 -13.31 14.27 10.72
C ARG A 275 -12.80 13.16 9.82
N LEU A 276 -13.24 11.94 10.04
CA LEU A 276 -12.92 10.77 9.23
C LEU A 276 -14.20 10.04 8.85
N HIS A 277 -14.43 9.92 7.55
CA HIS A 277 -15.45 9.05 6.99
C HIS A 277 -14.84 7.67 6.72
N THR A 278 -15.38 6.62 7.34
CA THR A 278 -14.89 5.25 7.22
C THR A 278 -16.04 4.24 7.39
N VAL A 279 -15.73 2.95 7.30
CA VAL A 279 -16.56 1.86 7.82
C VAL A 279 -15.90 1.21 9.04
N ASN A 280 -16.71 0.64 9.94
CA ASN A 280 -16.22 -0.15 11.08
C ASN A 280 -15.87 -1.59 10.66
N GLU A 281 -15.40 -2.42 11.60
CA GLU A 281 -15.07 -3.84 11.36
C GLU A 281 -16.24 -4.68 10.82
N ARG A 282 -17.49 -4.21 10.97
CA ARG A 282 -18.70 -4.86 10.43
C ARG A 282 -19.10 -4.34 9.05
N GLY A 283 -18.34 -3.40 8.47
CA GLY A 283 -18.65 -2.75 7.20
C GLY A 283 -19.72 -1.67 7.30
N GLU A 284 -20.13 -1.26 8.51
CA GLU A 284 -21.13 -0.22 8.70
C GLU A 284 -20.47 1.17 8.58
N PRO A 285 -21.08 2.13 7.86
CA PRO A 285 -20.55 3.49 7.78
C PRO A 285 -20.47 4.18 9.14
N VAL A 286 -19.34 4.81 9.42
CA VAL A 286 -19.09 5.56 10.64
C VAL A 286 -18.37 6.87 10.31
N GLU A 287 -18.84 7.96 10.92
CA GLU A 287 -18.11 9.24 10.97
C GLU A 287 -17.46 9.38 12.34
N LEU A 288 -16.14 9.53 12.37
CA LEU A 288 -15.37 9.80 13.57
C LEU A 288 -14.93 11.26 13.58
N ALA A 289 -14.92 11.88 14.75
CA ALA A 289 -14.48 13.26 14.91
C ALA A 289 -13.62 13.43 16.17
N ALA A 290 -12.67 14.36 16.09
CA ALA A 290 -11.82 14.82 17.20
C ALA A 290 -11.71 16.35 17.21
#